data_AF-A0A930WFR6-F1
#
_entry.id   AF-A0A930WFR6-F1
#
_cell.length_a   1.000
_cell.length_b   1.000
_cell.length_c   1.000
_cell.angle_alpha   90.00
_cell.angle_beta   90.00
_cell.angle_gamma   90.00
#
_symmetry.space_group_name_H-M   'P 1'
#
loop_
_entity.id
_entity.type
_entity.pdbx_description
1 polymer ?
#
loop_
_entity_poly.entity_id
_entity_poly.type
_entity_poly.pdbx_seq_one_letter_code
_entity_poly.pdbx_strand_id
1 'polypeptide(L)'
;MARHNENETPEFEERVVFINRVSKVVKGGRRSSFSALVVVGNKKGKVGVGLGKAAEVPEAIRKGIEDAKKSLIEVPLREERTVPHEITGIFGAG
;
A
#
# COMPACT_ATOMS: atom_id res chain seq x y z
N MET A 1 -35.44 -6.14 -5.43
CA MET A 1 -35.04 -7.51 -5.10
C MET A 1 -33.54 -7.48 -4.82
N ALA A 2 -33.15 -7.89 -3.59
CA ALA A 2 -31.80 -7.99 -3.01
C ALA A 2 -30.90 -6.74 -3.01
N ARG A 3 -30.86 -6.07 -1.85
CA ARG A 3 -29.80 -5.16 -1.43
C ARG A 3 -28.55 -5.99 -1.12
N HIS A 4 -27.48 -5.85 -1.90
CA HIS A 4 -26.15 -6.33 -1.50
C HIS A 4 -25.47 -5.21 -0.71
N ASN A 5 -25.69 -5.20 0.60
CA ASN A 5 -24.81 -4.54 1.56
C ASN A 5 -24.51 -5.61 2.59
N GLU A 6 -23.50 -6.42 2.33
CA GLU A 6 -22.84 -7.19 3.38
C GLU A 6 -21.56 -6.44 3.71
N ASN A 7 -21.57 -5.90 4.92
CA ASN A 7 -20.41 -5.34 5.58
C ASN A 7 -19.33 -6.42 5.64
N GLU A 8 -18.46 -6.48 4.63
CA GLU A 8 -17.12 -7.00 4.83
C GLU A 8 -16.50 -6.06 5.86
N THR A 9 -16.39 -6.51 7.10
CA THR A 9 -15.31 -6.02 7.96
C THR A 9 -14.08 -6.00 7.06
N PRO A 10 -13.42 -4.84 6.86
CA PRO A 10 -12.29 -4.81 5.96
C PRO A 10 -11.28 -5.79 6.54
N GLU A 11 -11.18 -6.97 5.93
CA GLU A 11 -10.31 -8.04 6.41
C GLU A 11 -8.86 -7.51 6.47
N PHE A 12 -8.60 -6.48 5.67
CA PHE A 12 -7.35 -5.78 5.58
C PHE A 12 -7.40 -4.41 6.25
N GLU A 13 -6.50 -4.20 7.21
CA GLU A 13 -6.18 -2.87 7.75
C GLU A 13 -5.30 -2.13 6.75
N GLU A 14 -5.62 -0.87 6.49
CA GLU A 14 -4.91 0.01 5.55
C GLU A 14 -4.12 1.04 6.34
N ARG A 15 -2.83 1.20 6.06
CA ARG A 15 -1.96 2.19 6.70
C ARG A 15 -1.14 2.96 5.69
N VAL A 16 -1.12 4.28 5.82
CA VAL A 16 -0.25 5.16 5.04
C VAL A 16 1.12 5.22 5.71
N VAL A 17 2.17 4.88 4.98
CA VAL A 17 3.54 4.90 5.50
C VAL A 17 4.19 6.25 5.22
N PHE A 18 4.14 6.70 3.97
CA PHE A 18 4.74 7.97 3.55
C PHE A 18 3.84 8.70 2.57
N ILE A 19 3.87 10.03 2.67
CA ILE A 19 3.26 10.93 1.69
C ILE A 19 4.35 11.91 1.24
N ASN A 20 4.69 11.87 -0.04
CA ASN A 20 5.71 12.70 -0.64
C ASN A 20 5.09 13.66 -1.65
N ARG A 21 5.42 14.96 -1.57
CA ARG A 21 5.13 15.89 -2.66
C ARG A 21 6.22 15.78 -3.72
N VAL A 22 5.86 15.31 -4.91
CA VAL A 22 6.75 15.16 -6.06
C VAL A 22 6.38 16.19 -7.14
N SER A 23 7.34 16.63 -7.95
CA SER A 23 7.08 17.65 -8.98
C SER A 23 7.70 17.28 -10.32
N LYS A 24 6.95 17.49 -11.41
CA LYS A 24 7.45 17.40 -12.79
C LYS A 24 7.62 18.80 -13.37
N VAL A 25 8.80 19.10 -13.90
CA VAL A 25 9.07 20.36 -14.63
C VAL A 25 8.40 20.33 -16.01
N VAL A 26 7.81 21.45 -16.41
CA VAL A 26 7.18 21.69 -17.71
C VAL A 26 7.54 23.09 -18.21
N LYS A 27 7.28 23.40 -19.49
CA LYS A 27 7.67 24.68 -20.10
C LYS A 27 7.17 25.93 -19.32
N GLY A 28 6.03 25.83 -18.63
CA GLY A 28 5.43 26.92 -17.86
C GLY A 28 5.67 26.89 -16.34
N GLY A 29 6.54 26.00 -15.83
CA GLY A 29 6.84 25.92 -14.40
C GLY A 29 6.95 24.48 -13.88
N ARG A 30 6.43 24.24 -12.67
CA ARG A 30 6.46 22.92 -12.03
C ARG A 30 5.04 22.46 -11.72
N ARG A 31 4.67 21.29 -12.23
CA ARG A 31 3.43 20.60 -11.86
C ARG A 31 3.72 19.68 -10.67
N SER A 32 3.21 20.02 -9.50
CA SER A 32 3.31 19.17 -8.32
C SER A 32 2.22 18.10 -8.29
N SER A 33 2.51 16.98 -7.66
CA SER A 33 1.59 15.89 -7.36
C SER A 33 2.00 15.27 -6.03
N PHE A 34 1.11 14.51 -5.40
CA PHE A 34 1.42 13.74 -4.20
C PHE A 34 1.58 12.28 -4.57
N SER A 35 2.60 11.65 -4.00
CA SER A 35 2.80 10.21 -4.01
C SER A 35 2.55 9.68 -2.60
N ALA A 36 1.76 8.61 -2.48
CA ALA A 36 1.46 7.95 -1.23
C ALA A 36 1.94 6.50 -1.29
N LEU A 37 2.73 6.08 -0.31
CA LEU A 37 3.07 4.68 -0.06
C LEU A 37 2.09 4.13 0.98
N VAL A 38 1.35 3.10 0.61
CA VAL A 38 0.32 2.49 1.43
C VAL A 38 0.63 1.02 1.63
N VAL A 39 0.39 0.53 2.85
CA VAL A 39 0.48 -0.89 3.22
C VAL A 39 -0.92 -1.36 3.59
N VAL A 40 -1.29 -2.54 3.10
CA VAL A 40 -2.58 -3.18 3.36
C VAL A 40 -2.31 -4.57 3.91
N GLY A 41 -2.97 -4.99 4.99
CA GLY A 41 -2.72 -6.32 5.55
C GLY A 41 -3.70 -6.77 6.63
N ASN A 42 -3.86 -8.09 6.78
CA ASN A 42 -4.85 -8.69 7.69
C ASN A 42 -4.28 -9.18 9.03
N LYS A 43 -3.03 -8.85 9.36
CA LYS A 43 -2.28 -9.32 10.55
C LYS A 43 -2.20 -10.85 10.71
N LYS A 44 -2.62 -11.62 9.71
CA LYS A 44 -2.59 -13.09 9.66
C LYS A 44 -1.57 -13.60 8.65
N GLY A 45 -0.58 -12.77 8.30
CA GLY A 45 0.46 -13.10 7.33
C GLY A 45 0.20 -12.60 5.91
N LYS A 46 -0.98 -12.09 5.57
CA LYS A 46 -1.19 -11.43 4.26
C LYS A 46 -0.92 -9.94 4.36
N VAL A 47 0.02 -9.45 3.55
CA VAL A 47 0.39 -8.05 3.45
C VAL A 47 0.61 -7.66 2.00
N GLY A 48 0.35 -6.41 1.64
CA GLY A 48 0.55 -5.87 0.31
C GLY A 48 1.00 -4.42 0.42
N VAL A 49 1.82 -4.00 -0.53
CA VAL A 49 2.32 -2.62 -0.63
C VAL A 49 1.85 -2.03 -1.94
N GLY A 50 1.54 -0.73 -1.93
CA GLY A 50 1.07 -0.04 -3.12
C GLY A 50 1.54 1.40 -3.16
N LEU A 51 1.77 1.89 -4.38
CA LEU A 51 2.20 3.26 -4.65
C LEU A 51 1.11 3.99 -5.42
N GLY A 52 0.54 5.03 -4.81
CA GLY A 52 -0.43 5.90 -5.44
C GLY A 52 0.17 7.25 -5.79
N LYS A 53 -0.25 7.85 -6.92
CA LYS A 53 0.11 9.23 -7.28
C LYS A 53 -1.08 9.98 -7.86
N ALA A 54 -1.37 11.16 -7.32
CA ALA A 54 -2.45 12.01 -7.80
C ALA A 54 -2.16 13.50 -7.54
N ALA A 55 -3.03 14.38 -8.05
CA ALA A 55 -2.94 15.82 -7.78
C ALA A 55 -3.30 16.16 -6.32
N GLU A 56 -4.21 15.37 -5.73
CA GLU A 56 -4.68 15.51 -4.36
C GLU A 56 -4.25 14.32 -3.49
N VAL A 57 -4.16 14.54 -2.18
CA VAL A 57 -3.72 13.54 -1.21
C VAL A 57 -4.73 12.38 -1.06
N PRO A 58 -6.05 12.62 -0.88
CA PRO A 58 -7.01 11.54 -0.69
C PRO A 58 -7.08 10.61 -1.92
N GLU A 59 -6.99 11.18 -3.11
CA GLU A 59 -7.01 10.43 -4.36
C GLU A 59 -5.73 9.61 -4.55
N ALA A 60 -4.57 10.13 -4.12
CA ALA A 60 -3.31 9.39 -4.13
C ALA A 60 -3.38 8.18 -3.18
N ILE A 61 -3.94 8.35 -1.98
CA ILE A 61 -4.12 7.26 -1.01
C ILE A 61 -5.04 6.18 -1.58
N ARG A 62 -6.19 6.56 -2.16
CA ARG A 62 -7.13 5.61 -2.77
C ARG A 62 -6.47 4.75 -3.86
N LYS A 63 -5.71 5.39 -4.76
CA LYS A 63 -4.96 4.67 -5.81
C LYS A 63 -3.92 3.73 -5.22
N GLY A 64 -3.25 4.13 -4.14
CA GLY A 64 -2.29 3.28 -3.42
C GLY A 64 -2.95 2.07 -2.75
N ILE A 65 -4.15 2.22 -2.19
CA ILE A 65 -4.92 1.12 -1.60
C ILE A 65 -5.33 0.09 -2.67
N GLU A 66 -5.87 0.57 -3.79
CA GLU A 66 -6.29 -0.31 -4.90
C GLU A 66 -5.12 -1.08 -5.51
N ASP A 67 -3.94 -0.45 -5.58
CA ASP A 67 -2.69 -1.09 -6.02
C ASP A 67 -2.20 -2.12 -4.98
N ALA A 68 -2.16 -1.76 -3.70
CA ALA A 68 -1.72 -2.64 -2.62
C ALA A 68 -2.58 -3.91 -2.49
N LYS A 69 -3.89 -3.81 -2.73
CA LYS A 69 -4.81 -4.97 -2.71
C LYS A 69 -4.52 -5.98 -3.83
N LYS A 70 -3.97 -5.54 -4.96
CA LYS A 70 -3.58 -6.43 -6.08
C LYS A 70 -2.25 -7.12 -5.83
N SER A 71 -1.37 -6.49 -5.05
CA SER A 71 -0.01 -6.99 -4.74
C SER A 71 0.09 -7.62 -3.35
N LEU A 72 -0.92 -8.40 -2.95
CA LEU A 72 -0.89 -9.15 -1.69
C LEU A 72 0.08 -10.34 -1.78
N ILE A 73 0.97 -10.41 -0.81
CA ILE A 73 1.88 -11.53 -0.57
C ILE A 73 1.51 -12.24 0.74
N GLU A 74 1.73 -13.55 0.77
CA GLU A 74 1.62 -14.35 1.97
C GLU A 74 3.01 -14.51 2.61
N VAL A 75 3.14 -14.03 3.84
CA VAL A 75 4.35 -14.11 4.64
C VAL A 75 4.29 -15.39 5.48
N PRO A 76 5.28 -16.29 5.37
CA PRO A 76 5.32 -17.49 6.17
C PRO A 76 5.63 -17.12 7.63
N LEU A 77 4.63 -17.24 8.49
CA LEU A 77 4.75 -17.03 9.94
C LEU A 77 4.63 -18.39 10.66
N ARG A 78 5.45 -18.61 11.68
CA ARG A 78 5.25 -19.74 12.61
C ARG A 78 4.10 -19.46 13.58
N GLU A 79 3.66 -20.48 14.32
CA GLU A 79 2.52 -20.41 15.25
C GLU A 79 2.64 -19.27 16.28
N GLU A 80 3.87 -18.94 16.70
CA GLU A 80 4.18 -17.80 17.59
C GLU A 80 4.30 -16.44 16.87
N ARG A 81 3.86 -16.34 15.61
CA ARG A 81 3.97 -15.14 14.74
C ARG A 81 5.39 -14.65 14.52
N THR A 82 6.35 -15.56 14.55
CA THR A 82 7.78 -15.29 14.27
C THR A 82 8.18 -15.76 12.88
N VAL A 83 9.33 -15.26 12.41
CA VAL A 83 9.95 -15.65 11.14
C VAL A 83 10.60 -17.05 11.30
N PRO A 84 10.50 -17.96 10.31
CA PRO A 84 10.98 -19.34 10.48
C PRO A 84 12.49 -19.50 10.68
N HIS A 85 13.29 -18.63 10.08
CA HIS A 85 14.75 -18.57 10.18
C HIS A 85 15.20 -17.15 9.83
N GLU A 86 16.46 -16.82 10.10
CA GLU A 86 17.03 -15.52 9.71
C GLU A 86 17.12 -15.40 8.18
N ILE A 87 16.65 -14.27 7.64
CA ILE A 87 16.65 -14.00 6.20
C ILE A 87 17.36 -12.68 5.96
N THR A 88 18.45 -12.71 5.19
CA THR A 88 19.10 -11.50 4.69
C THR A 88 18.57 -11.20 3.28
N GLY A 89 17.64 -10.24 3.19
CA GLY A 89 17.13 -9.75 1.91
C GLY A 89 17.86 -8.48 1.48
N ILE A 90 18.54 -8.51 0.33
CA ILE A 90 19.14 -7.33 -0.29
C ILE A 90 18.21 -6.88 -1.42
N PHE A 91 17.73 -5.64 -1.35
CA PHE A 91 16.86 -5.06 -2.37
C PHE A 91 17.26 -3.61 -2.64
N GLY A 92 17.51 -3.27 -3.90
CA GLY A 92 18.02 -1.96 -4.33
C GLY A 92 19.48 -2.01 -4.74
N ALA A 93 20.12 -0.83 -4.81
CA ALA A 93 21.54 -0.71 -5.12
C ALA A 93 22.27 -0.13 -3.91
N GLY A 94 22.89 -1.01 -3.12
CA GLY A 94 23.71 -0.67 -1.94
C GLY A 94 23.05 -1.01 -0.62
#